data_AF-A0A3D8Q3W6-F1
#
_entry.id   AF-A0A3D8Q3W6-F1
#
_cell.length_a   1.000
_cell.length_b   1.000
_cell.length_c   1.000
_cell.angle_alpha   90.00
_cell.angle_beta   90.00
_cell.angle_gamma   90.00
#
_symmetry.space_group_name_H-M   'P 1'
#
loop_
_entity.id
_entity.type
_entity.pdbx_description
1 polymer ?
#
loop_
_entity_poly.entity_id
_entity_poly.type
_entity_poly.pdbx_seq_one_letter_code
_entity_poly.pdbx_strand_id
1 'polypeptide(L)'
;MDETYRKAACVSVWLGLAPGAEQYRSTTSKPIKSFDVEPFWMDHMSDLINRPYWTRFWVIQEFLLGEDVNIYCSVSHGNWIDFKDFVEYETKTDFFGDADHLRAGNAVANSCAALPFVLGRHPDKHPEVFRPLHELLVEYHRSKAKNPRDRVFALLGLIPHEERALLQRFFPDYSLSEKHVAIIALAHVLCFDFMNGSETLVTVNSDELFCGLGIEQSVLRRTLLKIAKDINYIGCDGIPMFLAQMEQVDFNENIGMDRDWEAEIQQGLAQLGMPWLC
;
A
#
# COMPACT_ATOMS: atom_id res chain seq x y z
N MET A 1 -5.25 -7.51 -12.52
CA MET A 1 -6.31 -6.47 -12.36
C MET A 1 -5.83 -5.11 -12.81
N ASP A 2 -4.54 -4.82 -12.66
CA ASP A 2 -3.86 -3.67 -13.26
C ASP A 2 -4.14 -3.45 -14.74
N GLU A 3 -4.18 -4.50 -15.58
CA GLU A 3 -4.52 -4.34 -17.00
C GLU A 3 -5.88 -3.70 -17.22
N THR A 4 -6.86 -3.98 -16.34
CA THR A 4 -8.21 -3.42 -16.44
C THR A 4 -8.17 -1.90 -16.37
N TYR A 5 -7.40 -1.34 -15.44
CA TYR A 5 -7.32 0.11 -15.25
C TYR A 5 -6.39 0.78 -16.27
N ARG A 6 -5.27 0.13 -16.63
CA ARG A 6 -4.35 0.64 -17.67
C ARG A 6 -4.99 0.72 -19.05
N LYS A 7 -5.89 -0.21 -19.37
CA LYS A 7 -6.58 -0.28 -20.67
C LYS A 7 -7.97 0.36 -20.64
N ALA A 8 -8.39 0.91 -19.49
CA ALA A 8 -9.68 1.58 -19.39
C ALA A 8 -9.64 2.88 -20.20
N ALA A 9 -10.68 3.11 -21.00
CA ALA A 9 -10.83 4.38 -21.73
C ALA A 9 -10.97 5.58 -20.78
N CYS A 10 -11.53 5.35 -19.59
CA CYS A 10 -11.68 6.34 -18.51
C CYS A 10 -11.89 5.61 -17.18
N VAL A 11 -11.39 6.19 -16.10
CA VAL A 11 -11.70 5.82 -14.71
C VAL A 11 -12.51 6.94 -14.06
N SER A 12 -13.72 6.60 -13.59
CA SER A 12 -14.59 7.54 -12.89
C SER A 12 -14.48 7.36 -11.37
N VAL A 13 -13.91 8.36 -10.70
CA VAL A 13 -13.82 8.43 -9.25
C VAL A 13 -15.10 9.05 -8.70
N TRP A 14 -15.88 8.29 -7.93
CA TRP A 14 -17.11 8.78 -7.31
C TRP A 14 -16.90 9.08 -5.83
N LEU A 15 -16.88 10.37 -5.46
CA LEU A 15 -16.68 10.83 -4.08
C LEU A 15 -17.98 10.89 -3.25
N GLY A 16 -19.12 10.59 -3.89
CA GLY A 16 -20.43 10.62 -3.25
C GLY A 16 -21.21 11.88 -3.58
N LEU A 17 -22.22 12.17 -2.74
CA LEU A 17 -23.05 13.36 -2.89
C LEU A 17 -22.35 14.60 -2.31
N ALA A 18 -22.73 15.77 -2.83
CA ALA A 18 -22.28 17.07 -2.35
C ALA A 18 -22.58 17.23 -0.85
N PRO A 19 -21.76 17.99 -0.11
CA PRO A 19 -22.06 18.31 1.29
C PRO A 19 -23.46 18.91 1.44
N GLY A 20 -24.17 18.51 2.49
CA GLY A 20 -25.56 18.91 2.73
C GLY A 20 -26.60 17.89 2.26
N ALA A 21 -26.30 17.03 1.28
CA ALA A 21 -27.21 15.94 0.88
C ALA A 21 -27.53 14.97 2.04
N GLU A 22 -26.58 14.80 2.95
CA GLU A 22 -26.71 13.99 4.17
C GLU A 22 -27.87 14.43 5.07
N GLN A 23 -28.22 15.72 5.09
CA GLN A 23 -29.31 16.26 5.91
C GLN A 23 -30.68 15.72 5.49
N TYR A 24 -30.79 15.24 4.25
CA TYR A 24 -32.03 14.72 3.68
C TYR A 24 -32.13 13.19 3.76
N ARG A 25 -31.08 12.48 4.21
CA ARG A 25 -31.13 11.02 4.36
C ARG A 25 -32.21 10.54 5.33
N SER A 26 -32.52 11.33 6.36
CA SER A 26 -33.54 10.99 7.36
C SER A 26 -34.97 11.16 6.84
N THR A 27 -35.17 11.99 5.82
CA THR A 27 -36.49 12.34 5.25
C THR A 27 -36.80 11.55 3.98
N THR A 28 -35.79 10.98 3.32
CA THR A 28 -35.98 10.15 2.12
C THR A 28 -35.88 8.67 2.43
N SER A 29 -36.96 7.90 2.23
CA SER A 29 -36.95 6.44 2.35
C SER A 29 -36.21 5.74 1.20
N LYS A 30 -35.93 6.45 0.10
CA LYS A 30 -35.18 5.96 -1.05
C LYS A 30 -33.78 6.58 -1.08
N PRO A 31 -32.77 5.85 -1.58
CA PRO A 31 -31.43 6.41 -1.76
C PRO A 31 -31.47 7.66 -2.65
N ILE A 32 -30.88 8.75 -2.18
CA ILE A 32 -30.69 9.97 -2.98
C ILE A 32 -29.71 9.64 -4.09
N LYS A 33 -30.16 9.71 -5.35
CA LYS A 33 -29.37 9.35 -6.53
C LYS A 33 -28.62 10.53 -7.13
N SER A 34 -29.19 11.73 -7.02
CA SER A 34 -28.59 13.00 -7.43
C SER A 34 -29.01 14.08 -6.43
N PHE A 35 -28.16 15.08 -6.24
CA PHE A 35 -28.46 16.23 -5.40
C PHE A 35 -28.04 17.50 -6.16
N ASP A 36 -29.02 18.14 -6.80
CA ASP A 36 -28.88 19.30 -7.68
C ASP A 36 -28.81 20.61 -6.89
N VAL A 37 -27.88 20.68 -5.96
CA VAL A 37 -27.39 22.00 -5.55
C VAL A 37 -26.20 22.24 -6.48
N GLU A 38 -26.10 23.42 -7.08
CA GLU A 38 -24.85 23.89 -7.68
C GLU A 38 -24.00 24.58 -6.60
N PRO A 39 -23.29 23.89 -5.69
CA PRO A 39 -22.02 24.41 -5.26
C PRO A 39 -20.98 24.02 -6.30
N PHE A 40 -20.09 24.96 -6.58
CA PHE A 40 -18.85 24.62 -7.25
C PHE A 40 -18.15 23.62 -6.32
N TRP A 41 -17.80 22.43 -6.80
CA TRP A 41 -17.11 21.40 -6.01
C TRP A 41 -15.89 21.95 -5.23
N MET A 42 -15.27 23.03 -5.72
CA MET A 42 -14.24 23.82 -5.03
C MET A 42 -14.64 24.32 -3.62
N ASP A 43 -15.90 24.69 -3.39
CA ASP A 43 -16.39 25.25 -2.11
C ASP A 43 -16.39 24.22 -0.97
N HIS A 44 -16.14 22.96 -1.29
CA HIS A 44 -16.31 21.81 -0.41
C HIS A 44 -15.11 20.87 -0.39
N MET A 45 -13.99 21.33 -0.91
CA MET A 45 -12.87 20.44 -1.17
C MET A 45 -12.16 19.91 0.06
N SER A 46 -12.09 20.67 1.15
CA SER A 46 -11.51 20.18 2.41
C SER A 46 -12.21 18.91 2.92
N ASP A 47 -13.50 18.76 2.62
CA ASP A 47 -14.27 17.54 2.84
C ASP A 47 -13.99 16.49 1.74
N LEU A 48 -13.97 16.87 0.46
CA LEU A 48 -13.73 15.95 -0.67
C LEU A 48 -12.37 15.24 -0.63
N ILE A 49 -11.30 15.95 -0.29
CA ILE A 49 -9.94 15.41 -0.19
C ILE A 49 -9.76 14.44 1.00
N ASN A 50 -10.73 14.42 1.92
CA ASN A 50 -10.74 13.56 3.10
C ASN A 50 -11.85 12.50 3.07
N ARG A 51 -12.52 12.31 1.92
CA ARG A 51 -13.56 11.31 1.78
C ARG A 51 -13.02 9.88 1.95
N PRO A 52 -13.84 8.94 2.49
CA PRO A 52 -13.43 7.55 2.69
C PRO A 52 -12.92 6.84 1.43
N TYR A 53 -13.29 7.32 0.23
CA TYR A 53 -12.77 6.83 -1.05
C TYR A 53 -11.24 6.73 -1.02
N TRP A 54 -10.56 7.81 -0.63
CA TRP A 54 -9.09 7.93 -0.58
C TRP A 54 -8.43 7.05 0.49
N THR A 55 -9.21 6.36 1.32
CA THR A 55 -8.65 5.46 2.34
C THR A 55 -8.71 4.01 1.93
N ARG A 56 -9.01 3.66 0.67
CA ARG A 56 -9.22 2.26 0.26
C ARG A 56 -8.03 1.76 -0.57
N PHE A 57 -7.48 0.59 -0.21
CA PHE A 57 -6.35 0.00 -0.96
C PHE A 57 -6.65 -0.21 -2.46
N TRP A 58 -7.85 -0.70 -2.79
CA TRP A 58 -8.22 -0.95 -4.19
C TRP A 58 -8.28 0.29 -5.06
N VAL A 59 -8.60 1.46 -4.48
CA VAL A 59 -8.68 2.69 -5.27
C VAL A 59 -7.31 3.22 -5.68
N ILE A 60 -6.23 2.71 -5.08
CA ILE A 60 -4.86 3.09 -5.44
C ILE A 60 -4.60 2.71 -6.90
N GLN A 61 -4.89 1.47 -7.29
CA GLN A 61 -4.75 1.07 -8.71
C GLN A 61 -5.73 1.80 -9.62
N GLU A 62 -6.98 1.99 -9.19
CA GLU A 62 -7.99 2.73 -9.95
C GLU A 62 -7.46 4.13 -10.32
N PHE A 63 -6.97 4.86 -9.32
CA PHE A 63 -6.51 6.22 -9.50
C PHE A 63 -5.13 6.32 -10.13
N LEU A 64 -4.19 5.43 -9.80
CA LEU A 64 -2.81 5.50 -10.27
C LEU A 64 -2.54 4.76 -11.57
N LEU A 65 -3.49 4.01 -12.14
CA LEU A 65 -3.27 3.32 -13.42
C LEU A 65 -4.15 3.81 -14.57
N GLY A 66 -5.28 4.47 -14.28
CA GLY A 66 -6.18 4.97 -15.32
C GLY A 66 -5.59 6.12 -16.11
N GLU A 67 -5.60 6.06 -17.44
CA GLU A 67 -5.04 7.12 -18.30
C GLU A 67 -5.86 8.43 -18.19
N ASP A 68 -7.17 8.35 -18.42
CA ASP A 68 -8.12 9.43 -18.17
C ASP A 68 -8.87 9.21 -16.86
N VAL A 69 -8.74 10.13 -15.91
CA VAL A 69 -9.37 10.05 -14.58
C VAL A 69 -10.25 11.28 -14.36
N ASN A 70 -11.54 11.00 -14.21
CA ASN A 70 -12.56 12.01 -13.96
C ASN A 70 -13.11 11.85 -12.53
N ILE A 71 -13.12 12.95 -11.78
CA ILE A 71 -13.55 12.98 -10.38
C ILE A 71 -14.93 13.60 -10.30
N TYR A 72 -15.86 12.83 -9.74
CA TYR A 72 -17.27 13.15 -9.66
C TYR A 72 -17.69 13.33 -8.21
N CYS A 73 -18.53 14.35 -7.98
CA CYS A 73 -19.24 14.59 -6.73
C CYS A 73 -20.64 15.11 -7.06
N SER A 74 -21.68 14.35 -6.70
CA SER A 74 -23.06 14.63 -7.14
C SER A 74 -23.16 14.71 -8.67
N VAL A 75 -23.69 15.81 -9.23
CA VAL A 75 -23.78 16.04 -10.67
C VAL A 75 -22.57 16.76 -11.26
N SER A 76 -21.67 17.26 -10.40
CA SER A 76 -20.47 18.00 -10.80
C SER A 76 -19.29 17.05 -10.99
N HIS A 77 -18.41 17.39 -11.93
CA HIS A 77 -17.16 16.66 -12.12
C HIS A 77 -16.05 17.57 -12.64
N GLY A 78 -14.81 17.10 -12.49
CA GLY A 78 -13.62 17.71 -13.07
C GLY A 78 -12.59 16.63 -13.40
N ASN A 79 -11.57 17.00 -14.16
CA ASN A 79 -10.47 16.08 -14.43
C ASN A 79 -9.55 16.00 -13.19
N TRP A 80 -8.67 15.01 -13.15
CA TRP A 80 -7.76 14.84 -12.02
C TRP A 80 -6.70 15.96 -11.89
N ILE A 81 -6.37 16.67 -12.97
CA ILE A 81 -5.40 17.78 -12.99
C ILE A 81 -5.97 18.96 -12.20
N ASP A 82 -7.23 19.33 -12.48
CA ASP A 82 -7.97 20.36 -11.75
C ASP A 82 -8.02 20.03 -10.24
N PHE A 83 -8.19 18.76 -9.92
CA PHE A 83 -8.19 18.28 -8.54
C PHE A 83 -6.79 18.32 -7.90
N LYS A 84 -5.73 17.98 -8.64
CA LYS A 84 -4.34 18.09 -8.18
C LYS A 84 -4.00 19.54 -7.81
N ASP A 85 -4.24 20.48 -8.72
CA ASP A 85 -3.89 21.90 -8.52
C ASP A 85 -4.62 22.47 -7.30
N PHE A 86 -5.84 21.96 -7.03
CA PHE A 86 -6.58 22.31 -5.84
C PHE A 86 -5.99 21.70 -4.55
N VAL A 87 -5.62 20.40 -4.58
CA VAL A 87 -4.96 19.76 -3.43
C VAL A 87 -3.66 20.50 -3.09
N GLU A 88 -2.87 20.89 -4.09
CA GLU A 88 -1.66 21.74 -3.93
C GLU A 88 -1.97 23.04 -3.21
N TYR A 89 -3.03 23.73 -3.64
CA TYR A 89 -3.47 24.98 -3.06
C TYR A 89 -3.86 24.82 -1.57
N GLU A 90 -4.70 23.83 -1.24
CA GLU A 90 -5.15 23.61 0.14
C GLU A 90 -4.03 23.14 1.07
N THR A 91 -3.19 22.22 0.60
CA THR A 91 -2.08 21.71 1.41
C THR A 91 -0.91 22.69 1.45
N LYS A 92 -1.00 23.82 0.73
CA LYS A 92 0.06 24.82 0.57
C LYS A 92 1.37 24.16 0.17
N THR A 93 1.29 23.16 -0.69
CA THR A 93 2.44 22.36 -1.13
C THR A 93 2.66 22.60 -2.62
N ASP A 94 3.90 22.86 -3.00
CA ASP A 94 4.29 22.97 -4.40
C ASP A 94 4.88 21.62 -4.84
N PHE A 95 4.11 20.79 -5.57
CA PHE A 95 4.58 19.47 -6.01
C PHE A 95 5.50 19.53 -7.24
N PHE A 96 5.79 20.72 -7.79
CA PHE A 96 6.75 20.91 -8.88
C PHE A 96 8.17 21.24 -8.39
N GLY A 97 8.36 21.44 -7.08
CA GLY A 97 9.69 21.53 -6.46
C GLY A 97 10.25 20.15 -6.14
N ASP A 98 11.42 19.83 -6.71
CA ASP A 98 12.37 18.73 -6.48
C ASP A 98 11.96 17.43 -5.71
N ALA A 99 12.52 16.30 -6.14
CA ALA A 99 12.25 14.94 -5.63
C ALA A 99 12.48 14.74 -4.11
N ASP A 100 13.14 15.69 -3.44
CA ASP A 100 13.46 15.67 -2.01
C ASP A 100 12.24 15.91 -1.07
N HIS A 101 11.09 16.32 -1.60
CA HIS A 101 9.89 16.59 -0.78
C HIS A 101 9.09 15.35 -0.33
N LEU A 102 9.39 14.16 -0.84
CA LEU A 102 8.74 12.90 -0.43
C LEU A 102 8.87 12.63 1.09
N ARG A 103 9.95 13.12 1.73
CA ARG A 103 10.15 13.01 3.18
C ARG A 103 9.45 14.10 4.00
N ALA A 104 9.30 15.30 3.46
CA ALA A 104 8.55 16.40 4.09
C ALA A 104 7.02 16.16 4.05
N GLY A 105 6.55 15.33 3.11
CA GLY A 105 5.17 14.92 2.95
C GLY A 105 4.56 14.21 4.17
N ASN A 106 5.35 13.56 5.03
CA ASN A 106 4.80 12.76 6.13
C ASN A 106 4.07 13.57 7.22
N ALA A 107 4.34 14.86 7.40
CA ALA A 107 3.60 15.69 8.35
C ALA A 107 2.30 16.27 7.74
N VAL A 108 2.30 16.60 6.45
CA VAL A 108 1.16 17.21 5.73
C VAL A 108 0.19 16.14 5.18
N ALA A 109 0.71 14.99 4.77
CA ALA A 109 -0.07 13.79 4.43
C ALA A 109 -0.89 13.26 5.62
N ASN A 110 -0.59 13.71 6.84
CA ASN A 110 -1.41 13.41 8.01
C ASN A 110 -2.80 14.06 7.98
N SER A 111 -2.98 15.13 7.21
CA SER A 111 -4.20 15.95 7.22
C SER A 111 -5.04 15.86 5.94
N CYS A 112 -4.55 15.17 4.90
CA CYS A 112 -5.21 15.05 3.61
C CYS A 112 -5.14 13.62 3.08
N ALA A 113 -6.27 12.91 3.08
CA ALA A 113 -6.32 11.51 2.65
C ALA A 113 -6.03 11.33 1.15
N ALA A 114 -6.37 12.31 0.31
CA ALA A 114 -6.12 12.29 -1.12
C ALA A 114 -4.66 12.55 -1.49
N LEU A 115 -3.85 13.12 -0.59
CA LEU A 115 -2.50 13.59 -0.91
C LEU A 115 -1.58 12.50 -1.47
N PRO A 116 -1.48 11.28 -0.89
CA PRO A 116 -0.66 10.21 -1.44
C PRO A 116 -1.07 9.75 -2.85
N PHE A 117 -2.33 10.00 -3.25
CA PHE A 117 -2.84 9.64 -4.57
C PHE A 117 -2.43 10.68 -5.61
N VAL A 118 -2.53 11.96 -5.25
CA VAL A 118 -2.09 13.08 -6.09
C VAL A 118 -0.57 13.02 -6.31
N LEU A 119 0.20 12.81 -5.24
CA LEU A 119 1.66 12.68 -5.30
C LEU A 119 2.11 11.45 -6.10
N GLY A 120 1.40 10.33 -5.96
CA GLY A 120 1.72 9.09 -6.68
C GLY A 120 1.43 9.16 -8.19
N ARG A 121 0.71 10.18 -8.67
CA ARG A 121 0.30 10.35 -10.07
C ARG A 121 1.06 11.50 -10.73
N HIS A 122 2.16 11.20 -11.41
CA HIS A 122 2.94 12.19 -12.15
C HIS A 122 2.24 12.62 -13.46
N PRO A 123 2.03 13.93 -13.74
CA PRO A 123 1.32 14.40 -14.94
C PRO A 123 1.89 13.86 -16.25
N ASP A 124 3.22 13.88 -16.39
CA ASP A 124 3.89 13.51 -17.66
C ASP A 124 4.43 12.07 -17.73
N LYS A 125 4.38 11.30 -16.64
CA LYS A 125 5.01 9.96 -16.55
C LYS A 125 4.02 8.85 -16.20
N HIS A 126 2.75 9.19 -16.10
CA HIS A 126 1.66 8.26 -15.86
C HIS A 126 1.34 7.43 -17.13
N PRO A 127 0.99 6.13 -17.05
CA PRO A 127 0.89 5.24 -15.88
C PRO A 127 2.18 4.48 -15.52
N GLU A 128 3.35 4.95 -15.98
CA GLU A 128 4.61 4.19 -15.89
C GLU A 128 5.44 4.47 -14.63
N VAL A 129 4.87 5.15 -13.64
CA VAL A 129 5.51 5.35 -12.34
C VAL A 129 5.38 4.06 -11.52
N PHE A 130 6.40 3.20 -11.64
CA PHE A 130 6.55 2.00 -10.82
C PHE A 130 7.41 2.30 -9.59
N ARG A 131 7.02 1.76 -8.42
CA ARG A 131 7.79 1.88 -7.18
C ARG A 131 7.90 0.54 -6.45
N PRO A 132 9.04 0.26 -5.79
CA PRO A 132 9.21 -0.96 -5.02
C PRO A 132 8.07 -1.20 -4.02
N LEU A 133 7.73 -2.47 -3.75
CA LEU A 133 6.63 -2.82 -2.84
C LEU A 133 6.79 -2.17 -1.45
N HIS A 134 8.02 -2.08 -0.93
CA HIS A 134 8.29 -1.50 0.38
C HIS A 134 7.90 -0.01 0.45
N GLU A 135 8.17 0.77 -0.61
CA GLU A 135 7.82 2.18 -0.67
C GLU A 135 6.31 2.36 -0.69
N LEU A 136 5.60 1.56 -1.50
CA LEU A 136 4.15 1.62 -1.60
C LEU A 136 3.47 1.20 -0.28
N LEU A 137 4.00 0.19 0.42
CA LEU A 137 3.50 -0.20 1.74
C LEU A 137 3.67 0.91 2.77
N VAL A 138 4.80 1.61 2.75
CA VAL A 138 5.08 2.75 3.63
C VAL A 138 4.18 3.94 3.28
N GLU A 139 4.06 4.30 2.01
CA GLU A 139 3.28 5.45 1.57
C GLU A 139 1.78 5.28 1.84
N TYR A 140 1.24 4.11 1.51
CA TYR A 140 -0.19 3.82 1.67
C TYR A 140 -0.51 3.13 3.00
N HIS A 141 0.36 3.21 4.01
CA HIS A 141 0.20 2.47 5.28
C HIS A 141 -1.11 2.73 6.01
N ARG A 142 -1.71 3.91 5.79
CA ARG A 142 -2.99 4.34 6.40
C ARG A 142 -4.23 3.96 5.62
N SER A 143 -4.03 3.42 4.42
CA SER A 143 -5.13 2.87 3.63
C SER A 143 -5.73 1.67 4.36
N LYS A 144 -6.99 1.41 4.06
CA LYS A 144 -7.86 0.42 4.67
C LYS A 144 -8.20 -0.62 3.63
N ALA A 145 -8.17 -1.87 4.06
CA ALA A 145 -8.58 -3.02 3.27
C ALA A 145 -9.61 -3.81 4.06
N LYS A 146 -10.69 -4.23 3.41
CA LYS A 146 -11.68 -5.12 4.04
C LYS A 146 -11.13 -6.52 4.20
N ASN A 147 -10.43 -7.02 3.18
CA ASN A 147 -9.64 -8.24 3.27
C ASN A 147 -8.18 -7.83 3.52
N PRO A 148 -7.55 -8.21 4.65
CA PRO A 148 -6.20 -7.76 4.98
C PRO A 148 -5.13 -8.12 3.93
N ARG A 149 -5.35 -9.19 3.14
CA ARG A 149 -4.45 -9.58 2.03
C ARG A 149 -4.36 -8.52 0.92
N ASP A 150 -5.42 -7.73 0.74
CA ASP A 150 -5.47 -6.69 -0.29
C ASP A 150 -4.48 -5.56 -0.02
N ARG A 151 -3.92 -5.46 1.20
CA ARG A 151 -2.82 -4.55 1.53
C ARG A 151 -1.59 -4.79 0.64
N VAL A 152 -1.37 -6.03 0.20
CA VAL A 152 -0.31 -6.41 -0.75
C VAL A 152 -0.89 -6.55 -2.15
N PHE A 153 -2.01 -7.25 -2.31
CA PHE A 153 -2.51 -7.61 -3.65
C PHE A 153 -2.95 -6.39 -4.47
N ALA A 154 -3.46 -5.35 -3.81
CA ALA A 154 -3.82 -4.09 -4.45
C ALA A 154 -2.60 -3.25 -4.87
N LEU A 155 -1.36 -3.64 -4.52
CA LEU A 155 -0.15 -2.91 -4.92
C LEU A 155 0.62 -3.56 -6.08
N LEU A 156 0.33 -4.82 -6.41
CA LEU A 156 1.05 -5.60 -7.43
C LEU A 156 1.02 -4.98 -8.84
N GLY A 157 0.03 -4.13 -9.13
CA GLY A 157 -0.10 -3.36 -10.38
C GLY A 157 0.87 -2.19 -10.54
N LEU A 158 1.49 -1.78 -9.44
CA LEU A 158 2.24 -0.53 -9.28
C LEU A 158 3.74 -0.76 -9.05
N ILE A 159 4.14 -2.02 -8.86
CA ILE A 159 5.54 -2.41 -8.65
C ILE A 159 6.27 -2.65 -9.97
N PRO A 160 7.61 -2.48 -10.02
CA PRO A 160 8.42 -2.77 -11.20
C PRO A 160 8.17 -4.17 -11.76
N HIS A 161 8.29 -4.30 -13.08
CA HIS A 161 8.03 -5.57 -13.77
C HIS A 161 8.88 -6.73 -13.23
N GLU A 162 10.16 -6.50 -12.92
CA GLU A 162 11.07 -7.50 -12.36
C GLU A 162 10.63 -7.97 -10.98
N GLU A 163 10.22 -7.03 -10.13
CA GLU A 163 9.69 -7.31 -8.79
C GLU A 163 8.38 -8.11 -8.89
N ARG A 164 7.49 -7.69 -9.78
CA ARG A 164 6.23 -8.38 -10.06
C ARG A 164 6.45 -9.80 -10.55
N ALA A 165 7.45 -10.02 -11.39
CA ALA A 165 7.75 -11.34 -11.94
C ALA A 165 8.14 -12.36 -10.85
N LEU A 166 8.70 -11.89 -9.73
CA LEU A 166 8.96 -12.71 -8.54
C LEU A 166 7.68 -12.96 -7.74
N LEU A 167 6.95 -11.89 -7.41
CA LEU A 167 5.77 -11.96 -6.55
C LEU A 167 4.57 -12.69 -7.18
N GLN A 168 4.45 -12.68 -8.51
CA GLN A 168 3.36 -13.38 -9.22
C GLN A 168 3.37 -14.91 -9.00
N ARG A 169 4.48 -15.47 -8.51
CA ARG A 169 4.59 -16.89 -8.14
C ARG A 169 3.73 -17.24 -6.91
N PHE A 170 3.42 -16.23 -6.10
CA PHE A 170 2.72 -16.38 -4.83
C PHE A 170 1.40 -15.61 -4.79
N PHE A 171 1.35 -14.46 -5.47
CA PHE A 171 0.24 -13.54 -5.36
C PHE A 171 -0.38 -13.19 -6.72
N PRO A 172 -1.69 -12.91 -6.76
CA PRO A 172 -2.64 -13.01 -5.65
C PRO A 172 -3.07 -14.48 -5.40
N ASP A 173 -3.04 -14.91 -4.14
CA ASP A 173 -3.62 -16.18 -3.70
C ASP A 173 -4.44 -15.94 -2.43
N TYR A 174 -5.77 -16.04 -2.56
CA TYR A 174 -6.71 -15.84 -1.46
C TYR A 174 -6.87 -17.07 -0.55
N SER A 175 -6.27 -18.21 -0.91
CA SER A 175 -6.22 -19.39 -0.05
C SER A 175 -5.20 -19.23 1.09
N LEU A 176 -4.18 -18.39 0.90
CA LEU A 176 -3.18 -18.07 1.92
C LEU A 176 -3.82 -17.39 3.13
N SER A 177 -3.26 -17.59 4.32
CA SER A 177 -3.63 -16.79 5.51
C SER A 177 -3.05 -15.38 5.42
N GLU A 178 -3.59 -14.44 6.19
CA GLU A 178 -3.07 -13.08 6.28
C GLU A 178 -1.60 -13.06 6.75
N LYS A 179 -1.26 -13.97 7.67
CA LYS A 179 0.11 -14.16 8.15
C LYS A 179 1.03 -14.65 7.03
N HIS A 180 0.60 -15.63 6.24
CA HIS A 180 1.40 -16.12 5.11
C HIS A 180 1.67 -15.03 4.08
N VAL A 181 0.67 -14.21 3.74
CA VAL A 181 0.87 -13.06 2.84
C VAL A 181 1.88 -12.08 3.42
N ALA A 182 1.77 -11.74 4.71
CA ALA A 182 2.71 -10.84 5.35
C ALA A 182 4.14 -11.40 5.41
N ILE A 183 4.31 -12.69 5.71
CA ILE A 183 5.61 -13.37 5.76
C ILE A 183 6.28 -13.35 4.39
N ILE A 184 5.56 -13.75 3.34
CA ILE A 184 6.09 -13.78 1.97
C ILE A 184 6.43 -12.35 1.52
N ALA A 185 5.57 -11.36 1.80
CA ALA A 185 5.84 -9.97 1.47
C ALA A 185 7.08 -9.43 2.21
N LEU A 186 7.25 -9.74 3.50
CA LEU A 186 8.43 -9.37 4.27
C LEU A 186 9.71 -10.04 3.75
N ALA A 187 9.66 -11.34 3.46
CA ALA A 187 10.80 -12.07 2.91
C ALA A 187 11.21 -11.49 1.56
N HIS A 188 10.23 -11.18 0.71
CA HIS A 188 10.44 -10.49 -0.56
C HIS A 188 11.09 -9.13 -0.35
N VAL A 189 10.56 -8.26 0.51
CA VAL A 189 11.13 -6.93 0.79
C VAL A 189 12.58 -7.06 1.27
N LEU A 190 12.85 -7.94 2.23
CA LEU A 190 14.21 -8.17 2.76
C LEU A 190 15.20 -8.62 1.67
N CYS A 191 14.79 -9.53 0.78
CA CYS A 191 15.64 -10.05 -0.28
C CYS A 191 15.78 -9.07 -1.46
N PHE A 192 14.68 -8.49 -1.92
CA PHE A 192 14.64 -7.61 -3.08
C PHE A 192 15.39 -6.31 -2.84
N ASP A 193 15.24 -5.72 -1.65
CA ASP A 193 15.97 -4.51 -1.28
C ASP A 193 17.48 -4.77 -1.16
N PHE A 194 17.86 -5.94 -0.61
CA PHE A 194 19.26 -6.39 -0.56
C PHE A 194 19.87 -6.57 -1.96
N MET A 195 19.15 -7.25 -2.88
CA MET A 195 19.63 -7.47 -4.25
C MET A 195 19.79 -6.16 -5.04
N ASN A 196 18.99 -5.14 -4.74
CA ASN A 196 19.04 -3.85 -5.43
C ASN A 196 19.92 -2.80 -4.70
N GLY A 197 20.67 -3.20 -3.67
CA GLY A 197 21.59 -2.31 -2.96
C GLY A 197 20.91 -1.19 -2.17
N SER A 198 19.66 -1.38 -1.74
CA SER A 198 18.97 -0.43 -0.87
C SER A 198 19.67 -0.31 0.48
N GLU A 199 19.99 0.92 0.90
CA GLU A 199 20.54 1.19 2.23
C GLU A 199 19.49 1.11 3.35
N THR A 200 18.20 1.02 2.98
CA THR A 200 17.10 1.04 3.95
C THR A 200 16.90 -0.33 4.59
N LEU A 201 17.51 -0.54 5.76
CA LEU A 201 17.37 -1.79 6.50
C LEU A 201 16.00 -1.89 7.17
N VAL A 202 15.20 -2.90 6.82
CA VAL A 202 13.98 -3.24 7.54
C VAL A 202 14.31 -3.78 8.93
N THR A 203 13.81 -3.10 9.97
CA THR A 203 13.98 -3.50 11.37
C THR A 203 12.62 -3.58 12.05
N VAL A 204 12.55 -4.06 13.30
CA VAL A 204 11.31 -4.10 14.11
C VAL A 204 10.65 -2.71 14.26
N ASN A 205 11.46 -1.65 14.10
CA ASN A 205 11.05 -0.25 14.24
C ASN A 205 10.61 0.38 12.90
N SER A 206 10.52 -0.39 11.81
CA SER A 206 9.98 0.08 10.53
C SER A 206 8.45 0.21 10.60
N ASP A 207 7.98 1.14 11.43
CA ASP A 207 6.58 1.29 11.84
C ASP A 207 5.62 1.40 10.65
N GLU A 208 5.89 2.27 9.69
CA GLU A 208 5.03 2.49 8.54
C GLU A 208 4.93 1.24 7.66
N LEU A 209 6.03 0.53 7.43
CA LEU A 209 6.05 -0.72 6.65
C LEU A 209 5.13 -1.76 7.29
N PHE A 210 5.26 -1.96 8.60
CA PHE A 210 4.42 -2.91 9.33
C PHE A 210 2.95 -2.47 9.36
N CYS A 211 2.68 -1.17 9.53
CA CYS A 211 1.32 -0.63 9.42
C CYS A 211 0.74 -0.88 8.02
N GLY A 212 1.55 -0.74 6.97
CA GLY A 212 1.18 -1.08 5.59
C GLY A 212 0.73 -2.54 5.45
N LEU A 213 1.47 -3.46 6.06
CA LEU A 213 1.13 -4.88 6.15
C LEU A 213 -0.02 -5.20 7.13
N GLY A 214 -0.50 -4.22 7.91
CA GLY A 214 -1.54 -4.42 8.92
C GLY A 214 -1.05 -5.05 10.23
N ILE A 215 0.24 -4.92 10.54
CA ILE A 215 0.90 -5.49 11.72
C ILE A 215 1.16 -4.40 12.76
N GLU A 216 0.22 -4.22 13.68
CA GLU A 216 0.34 -3.20 14.73
C GLU A 216 1.11 -3.70 15.98
N GLN A 217 1.07 -5.01 16.25
CA GLN A 217 1.65 -5.58 17.46
C GLN A 217 3.17 -5.79 17.34
N SER A 218 3.95 -5.11 18.18
CA SER A 218 5.43 -5.16 18.16
C SER A 218 6.03 -6.54 18.40
N VAL A 219 5.36 -7.39 19.19
CA VAL A 219 5.79 -8.78 19.42
C VAL A 219 5.69 -9.59 18.14
N LEU A 220 4.59 -9.44 17.40
CA LEU A 220 4.36 -10.14 16.14
C LEU A 220 5.40 -9.74 15.07
N ARG A 221 5.81 -8.47 15.03
CA ARG A 221 6.84 -7.98 14.10
C ARG A 221 8.15 -8.75 14.23
N ARG A 222 8.63 -8.98 15.45
CA ARG A 222 9.87 -9.74 15.71
C ARG A 222 9.77 -11.17 15.19
N THR A 223 8.67 -11.84 15.51
CA THR A 223 8.42 -13.21 15.08
C THR A 223 8.37 -13.32 13.55
N LEU A 224 7.62 -12.42 12.90
CA LEU A 224 7.49 -12.41 11.44
C LEU A 224 8.82 -12.11 10.74
N LEU A 225 9.63 -11.17 11.26
CA LEU A 225 10.95 -10.89 10.71
C LEU A 225 11.91 -12.08 10.82
N LYS A 226 11.89 -12.79 11.96
CA LYS A 226 12.70 -14.01 12.12
C LYS A 226 12.34 -15.03 11.05
N ILE A 227 11.04 -15.30 10.91
CA ILE A 227 10.52 -16.26 9.93
C ILE A 227 10.87 -15.83 8.50
N ALA A 228 10.65 -14.57 8.16
CA ALA A 228 10.89 -14.05 6.82
C ALA A 228 12.37 -14.17 6.40
N LYS A 229 13.32 -14.06 7.34
CA LYS A 229 14.76 -14.25 7.09
C LYS A 229 15.14 -15.70 6.82
N ASP A 230 14.43 -16.65 7.45
CA ASP A 230 14.72 -18.07 7.34
C ASP A 230 14.09 -18.71 6.08
N ILE A 231 13.14 -18.00 5.44
CA ILE A 231 12.50 -18.47 4.21
C ILE A 231 13.43 -18.24 3.01
N ASN A 232 13.77 -19.32 2.32
CA ASN A 232 14.36 -19.24 0.98
C ASN A 232 13.28 -18.82 -0.04
N TYR A 233 12.98 -17.52 -0.06
CA TYR A 233 11.95 -16.95 -0.91
C TYR A 233 12.27 -17.10 -2.41
N ILE A 234 13.55 -17.07 -2.80
CA ILE A 234 13.98 -17.10 -4.20
C ILE A 234 13.97 -18.53 -4.77
N GLY A 235 14.35 -19.53 -3.97
CA GLY A 235 14.44 -20.95 -4.36
C GLY A 235 13.17 -21.76 -4.12
N CYS A 236 12.02 -21.23 -4.53
CA CYS A 236 10.64 -21.45 -4.06
C CYS A 236 10.05 -22.88 -3.92
N ASP A 237 10.82 -23.96 -3.97
CA ASP A 237 10.29 -25.33 -3.89
C ASP A 237 9.83 -25.70 -2.46
N GLY A 238 10.38 -25.03 -1.44
CA GLY A 238 10.13 -25.35 -0.03
C GLY A 238 9.07 -24.49 0.69
N ILE A 239 8.56 -23.42 0.06
CA ILE A 239 7.71 -22.43 0.78
C ILE A 239 6.38 -23.03 1.24
N PRO A 240 5.60 -23.77 0.42
CA PRO A 240 4.36 -24.39 0.90
C PRO A 240 4.59 -25.34 2.08
N MET A 241 5.67 -26.13 2.05
CA MET A 241 6.04 -27.05 3.12
C MET A 241 6.47 -26.31 4.39
N PHE A 242 7.27 -25.25 4.25
CA PHE A 242 7.69 -24.39 5.35
C PHE A 242 6.49 -23.71 6.02
N LEU A 243 5.56 -23.17 5.24
CA LEU A 243 4.35 -22.54 5.79
C LEU A 243 3.43 -23.56 6.48
N ALA A 244 3.26 -24.76 5.91
CA ALA A 244 2.52 -25.84 6.55
C ALA A 244 3.14 -26.28 7.89
N GLN A 245 4.48 -26.27 8.00
CA GLN A 245 5.18 -26.52 9.26
C GLN A 245 4.94 -25.38 10.27
N MET A 246 4.91 -24.13 9.80
CA MET A 246 4.67 -22.95 10.65
C MET A 246 3.24 -22.88 11.20
N GLU A 247 2.24 -23.45 10.53
CA GLU A 247 0.87 -23.54 11.06
C GLU A 247 0.79 -24.38 12.35
N GLN A 248 1.77 -25.25 12.59
CA GLN A 248 1.86 -26.04 13.83
C GLN A 248 2.52 -25.28 14.98
N VAL A 249 3.13 -24.11 14.71
CA VAL A 249 3.77 -23.28 15.72
C VAL A 249 2.70 -22.38 16.34
N ASP A 250 2.41 -22.56 17.63
CA ASP A 250 1.53 -21.65 18.36
C ASP A 250 2.26 -20.31 18.59
N PHE A 251 1.83 -19.30 17.85
CA PHE A 251 2.36 -17.94 17.95
C PHE A 251 1.85 -17.17 19.17
N ASN A 252 0.85 -17.68 19.89
CA ASN A 252 0.35 -17.10 21.14
C ASN A 252 1.08 -17.62 22.38
N GLU A 253 1.69 -18.80 22.32
CA GLU A 253 2.41 -19.43 23.42
C GLU A 253 3.94 -19.33 23.24
N ASN A 254 4.51 -18.12 23.32
CA ASN A 254 5.86 -17.89 23.87
C ASN A 254 6.25 -16.40 23.78
N ILE A 255 5.79 -15.63 24.76
CA ILE A 255 6.44 -14.37 25.14
C ILE A 255 7.58 -14.75 26.11
N GLY A 256 8.58 -15.45 25.59
CA GLY A 256 9.77 -15.89 26.30
C GLY A 256 10.98 -15.68 25.41
N MET A 257 11.54 -14.47 25.45
CA MET A 257 12.80 -14.15 24.77
C MET A 257 13.92 -15.00 25.36
N ASP A 258 14.62 -15.75 24.52
CA ASP A 258 15.99 -16.17 24.82
C ASP A 258 16.98 -15.28 24.06
N ARG A 259 18.06 -14.91 24.76
CA ARG A 259 18.96 -13.80 24.44
C ARG A 259 20.25 -14.20 23.70
N ASP A 260 20.35 -15.42 23.18
CA ASP A 260 21.60 -15.94 22.59
C ASP A 260 21.54 -16.30 21.10
N TRP A 261 20.55 -15.81 20.34
CA TRP A 261 20.29 -16.28 18.97
C TRP A 261 21.23 -15.72 17.88
N GLU A 262 21.92 -14.59 18.12
CA GLU A 262 22.88 -14.04 17.13
C GLU A 262 24.11 -14.94 16.95
N ALA A 263 24.53 -15.66 18.00
CA ALA A 263 25.67 -16.58 17.94
C ALA A 263 25.34 -17.89 17.21
N GLU A 264 24.13 -18.42 17.39
CA GLU A 264 23.71 -19.67 16.73
C GLU A 264 23.48 -19.52 15.23
N ILE A 265 23.02 -18.34 14.76
CA ILE A 265 22.88 -18.07 13.33
C ILE A 265 24.25 -17.98 12.64
N GLN A 266 25.24 -17.34 13.27
CA GLN A 266 26.60 -17.32 12.75
C GLN A 266 27.19 -18.74 12.66
N GLN A 267 26.85 -19.61 13.61
CA GLN A 267 27.34 -20.99 13.66
C GLN A 267 26.61 -21.93 12.69
N GLY A 268 25.31 -21.71 12.46
CA GLY A 268 24.50 -22.48 11.51
C GLY A 268 24.78 -22.15 10.04
N LEU A 269 24.99 -20.87 9.71
CA LEU A 269 25.36 -20.43 8.35
C LEU A 269 26.73 -20.98 7.92
N ALA A 270 27.66 -21.16 8.86
CA ALA A 270 28.97 -21.77 8.60
C ALA A 270 28.90 -23.29 8.32
N GLN A 271 27.88 -23.99 8.84
CA GLN A 271 27.75 -25.45 8.69
C GLN A 271 27.01 -25.88 7.41
N LEU A 272 26.27 -24.97 6.76
CA LEU A 272 25.49 -25.24 5.54
C LEU A 272 26.23 -24.97 4.23
N GLY A 273 27.54 -24.67 4.28
CA GLY A 273 28.38 -24.58 3.09
C GLY A 273 28.01 -23.45 2.11
N MET A 274 27.31 -22.41 2.57
CA MET A 274 27.05 -21.21 1.77
C MET A 274 28.24 -20.24 1.90
N PRO A 275 29.01 -19.98 0.83
CA PRO A 275 30.09 -19.01 0.89
C PRO A 275 29.51 -17.60 0.91
N TRP A 276 30.14 -16.74 1.71
CA TRP A 276 29.91 -15.30 1.75
C TRP A 276 29.94 -14.70 0.33
N LEU A 277 28.95 -13.88 -0.02
CA LEU A 277 29.12 -12.87 -1.06
C LEU A 277 30.01 -11.79 -0.45
N CYS A 278 31.24 -11.68 -0.95
CA CYS A 278 32.18 -10.60 -0.64
C CYS A 278 31.62 -9.24 -1.06
#